data_AF-A0AAN9AAW5-F1
#
_entry.id   AF-A0AAN9AAW5-F1
#
_cell.length_a   1.000
_cell.length_b   1.000
_cell.length_c   1.000
_cell.angle_alpha   90.00
_cell.angle_beta   90.00
_cell.angle_gamma   90.00
#
_symmetry.space_group_name_H-M   'P 1'
#
loop_
_entity.id
_entity.type
_entity.pdbx_description
1 polymer ?
#
loop_
_entity_poly.entity_id
_entity_poly.type
_entity_poly.pdbx_seq_one_letter_code
_entity_poly.pdbx_strand_id
1 'polypeptide(L)'
;VREAITRMGAILPMNIFLRQELDRMVKVLKVVRHTLQNMNLAIEGIIIMSSSLKDTFDAMYDARVPERWRKISWESSTLGFWFTELLERDLQFRRWYTHGRPKSFWITGFFNPQGFLTAMRQEITRQHKGWSLDCVILQNLVTRFNREDIHDHPPEGVYIYGLFLEGASWDRKQGKLIESRAK
;
A
#
# COMPACT_ATOMS: atom_id res chain seq x y z
N VAL A 1 -4.65 -16.81 -4.81
CA VAL A 1 -4.34 -15.49 -5.43
C VAL A 1 -4.57 -15.51 -6.94
N ARG A 2 -3.84 -16.32 -7.71
CA ARG A 2 -3.97 -16.37 -9.19
C ARG A 2 -5.41 -16.59 -9.66
N GLU A 3 -6.08 -17.62 -9.15
CA GLU A 3 -7.48 -17.89 -9.47
C GLU A 3 -8.42 -16.73 -9.13
N ALA A 4 -8.18 -16.04 -8.01
CA ALA A 4 -9.00 -14.90 -7.61
C ALA A 4 -8.81 -13.71 -8.56
N ILE A 5 -7.58 -13.43 -8.99
CA ILE A 5 -7.29 -12.40 -10.00
C ILE A 5 -7.91 -12.78 -11.35
N THR A 6 -7.88 -14.05 -11.74
CA THR A 6 -8.56 -14.54 -12.94
C THR A 6 -10.06 -14.29 -12.87
N ARG A 7 -10.70 -14.64 -11.74
CA ARG A 7 -12.14 -14.39 -11.51
C ARG A 7 -12.51 -12.92 -11.59
N MET A 8 -11.64 -12.00 -11.14
CA MET A 8 -11.89 -10.56 -11.20
C MET A 8 -11.66 -9.95 -12.59
N GLY A 9 -11.14 -10.72 -13.56
CA GLY A 9 -10.74 -10.22 -14.88
C GLY A 9 -9.28 -9.79 -14.89
N ALA A 10 -8.37 -10.75 -15.10
CA ALA A 10 -6.92 -10.55 -14.97
C ALA A 10 -6.32 -9.45 -15.88
N ILE A 11 -6.99 -9.12 -16.99
CA ILE A 11 -6.54 -8.12 -17.96
C ILE A 11 -7.08 -6.70 -17.69
N LEU A 12 -7.93 -6.54 -16.66
CA LEU A 12 -8.40 -5.21 -16.25
C LEU A 12 -7.24 -4.43 -15.63
N PRO A 13 -7.09 -3.12 -15.95
CA PRO A 13 -5.92 -2.33 -15.51
C PRO A 13 -5.69 -2.39 -14.01
N MET A 14 -6.76 -2.25 -13.21
CA MET A 14 -6.71 -2.31 -11.75
C MET A 14 -6.28 -3.67 -11.20
N ASN A 15 -6.63 -4.76 -11.88
CA ASN A 15 -6.23 -6.11 -11.47
C ASN A 15 -4.78 -6.43 -11.87
N ILE A 16 -4.31 -5.88 -13.00
CA ILE A 16 -2.90 -5.92 -13.38
C ILE A 16 -2.06 -5.19 -12.33
N PHE A 17 -2.50 -3.99 -11.92
CA PHE A 17 -1.88 -3.23 -10.85
C PHE A 17 -1.84 -4.02 -9.53
N LEU A 18 -2.98 -4.55 -9.08
CA LEU A 18 -3.06 -5.37 -7.86
C LEU A 18 -2.10 -6.56 -7.90
N ARG A 19 -1.97 -7.23 -9.05
CA ARG A 19 -1.03 -8.35 -9.21
C ARG A 19 0.42 -7.91 -8.99
N GLN A 20 0.83 -6.79 -9.58
CA GLN A 20 2.19 -6.26 -9.42
C GLN A 20 2.49 -5.89 -7.96
N GLU A 21 1.53 -5.29 -7.27
CA GLU A 21 1.64 -4.95 -5.85
C GLU A 21 1.74 -6.21 -4.97
N LEU A 22 0.93 -7.23 -5.24
CA LEU A 22 0.98 -8.52 -4.56
C LEU A 22 2.33 -9.23 -4.77
N ASP A 23 2.86 -9.21 -5.98
CA ASP A 23 4.17 -9.80 -6.28
C ASP A 23 5.29 -9.14 -5.45
N ARG A 24 5.24 -7.80 -5.29
CA ARG A 24 6.16 -7.06 -4.41
C ARG A 24 5.94 -7.41 -2.94
N MET A 25 4.70 -7.43 -2.47
CA MET A 25 4.37 -7.75 -1.07
C MET A 25 4.84 -9.15 -0.68
N VAL A 26 4.63 -10.15 -1.56
CA VAL A 26 5.10 -11.53 -1.35
C VAL A 26 6.63 -11.59 -1.26
N LYS A 27 7.35 -10.78 -2.04
CA LYS A 27 8.82 -10.69 -1.94
C LYS A 27 9.25 -10.20 -0.56
N VAL A 28 8.62 -9.15 -0.04
CA VAL A 28 8.89 -8.63 1.31
C VAL A 28 8.64 -9.71 2.36
N LEU A 29 7.44 -10.32 2.35
CA LEU A 29 7.06 -11.36 3.32
C LEU A 29 8.01 -12.56 3.30
N LYS A 30 8.45 -13.01 2.12
CA LYS A 30 9.41 -14.10 1.98
C LYS A 30 10.76 -13.76 2.60
N VAL A 31 11.29 -12.58 2.32
CA VAL A 31 12.59 -12.15 2.86
C VAL A 31 12.52 -12.03 4.37
N VAL A 32 11.49 -11.38 4.91
CA VAL A 32 11.29 -11.21 6.36
C VAL A 32 11.20 -12.56 7.05
N ARG A 33 10.33 -13.45 6.54
CA ARG A 33 10.15 -14.80 7.09
C ARG A 33 11.46 -15.59 7.09
N HIS A 34 12.17 -15.59 5.97
CA HIS A 34 13.44 -16.31 5.85
C HIS A 34 14.51 -15.74 6.79
N THR A 35 14.63 -14.41 6.88
CA THR A 35 15.55 -13.75 7.81
C THR A 35 15.25 -14.14 9.27
N LEU A 36 13.99 -14.10 9.69
CA LEU A 36 13.60 -14.44 11.07
C LEU A 36 13.78 -15.94 11.38
N GLN A 37 13.46 -16.82 10.44
CA GLN A 37 13.70 -18.27 10.59
C GLN A 37 15.19 -18.56 10.74
N ASN A 38 16.03 -17.98 9.89
CA ASN A 38 17.48 -18.16 10.00
C ASN A 38 18.05 -17.54 11.28
N MET A 39 17.48 -16.42 11.76
CA MET A 39 17.87 -15.83 13.03
C MET A 39 17.66 -16.81 14.19
N ASN A 40 16.48 -17.45 14.26
CA ASN A 40 16.20 -18.45 15.28
C ASN A 40 17.18 -19.62 15.22
N LEU A 41 17.42 -20.17 14.03
CA LEU A 41 18.39 -21.26 13.83
C LEU A 41 19.81 -20.85 14.20
N ALA A 42 20.20 -19.59 13.98
CA ALA A 42 21.53 -19.10 14.33
C ALA A 42 21.69 -18.92 15.84
N ILE A 43 20.65 -18.46 16.54
CA ILE A 43 20.63 -18.34 18.00
C ILE A 43 20.69 -19.74 18.66
N GLU A 44 20.01 -20.72 18.08
CA GLU A 44 20.06 -22.13 18.51
C GLU A 44 21.40 -22.82 18.18
N GLY A 45 22.30 -22.15 17.45
CA GLY A 45 23.59 -22.71 17.03
C GLY A 45 23.51 -23.75 15.92
N ILE A 46 22.34 -23.93 15.28
CA ILE A 46 22.13 -24.86 14.17
C ILE A 46 22.79 -24.34 12.89
N ILE A 47 22.78 -23.02 12.67
CA ILE A 47 23.47 -22.38 11.55
C ILE A 47 24.45 -21.30 12.05
N ILE A 48 25.43 -20.96 11.22
CA ILE A 48 26.41 -19.93 11.54
C ILE A 48 25.76 -18.53 11.50
N MET A 49 26.01 -17.73 12.53
CA MET A 49 25.65 -16.31 12.57
C MET A 49 26.46 -15.53 11.52
N SER A 50 25.91 -15.41 10.30
CA SER A 50 26.51 -14.59 9.25
C SER A 50 26.51 -13.10 9.63
N SER A 51 27.40 -12.31 9.02
CA SER A 51 27.40 -10.84 9.18
C SER A 51 26.03 -10.22 8.89
N SER A 52 25.37 -10.67 7.81
CA SER A 52 24.04 -10.17 7.44
C SER A 52 22.95 -10.46 8.47
N LEU A 53 23.04 -11.59 9.18
CA LEU A 53 22.12 -11.92 10.27
C LEU A 53 22.45 -11.07 11.49
N LYS A 54 23.73 -10.92 11.83
CA LYS A 54 24.16 -10.05 12.92
C LYS A 54 23.70 -8.60 12.73
N ASP A 55 23.89 -8.03 11.54
CA ASP A 55 23.44 -6.66 11.22
C ASP A 55 21.91 -6.52 11.36
N THR A 56 21.16 -7.56 10.99
CA THR A 56 19.70 -7.59 11.16
C THR A 56 19.34 -7.65 12.65
N PHE A 57 20.04 -8.48 13.42
CA PHE A 57 19.82 -8.62 14.85
C PHE A 57 20.07 -7.31 15.59
N ASP A 58 21.20 -6.66 15.32
CA ASP A 58 21.58 -5.39 15.92
C ASP A 58 20.57 -4.29 15.56
N ALA A 59 20.13 -4.23 14.30
CA ALA A 59 19.08 -3.30 13.90
C ALA A 59 17.76 -3.54 14.65
N MET A 60 17.35 -4.80 14.80
CA MET A 60 16.12 -5.15 15.53
C MET A 60 16.23 -4.82 17.02
N TYR A 61 17.39 -5.07 17.64
CA TYR A 61 17.67 -4.73 19.02
C TYR A 61 17.55 -3.22 19.26
N ASP A 62 18.02 -2.41 18.32
CA ASP A 62 17.90 -0.95 18.34
C ASP A 62 16.52 -0.41 17.91
N ALA A 63 15.51 -1.28 17.72
CA ALA A 63 14.19 -0.95 17.19
C ALA A 63 14.21 -0.26 15.80
N ARG A 64 15.26 -0.49 15.00
CA ARG A 64 15.40 -0.01 13.62
C ARG A 64 14.98 -1.08 12.62
N VAL A 65 14.48 -0.65 11.46
CA VAL A 65 14.16 -1.57 10.36
C VAL A 65 15.46 -2.09 9.75
N PRO A 66 15.67 -3.43 9.66
CA PRO A 66 16.84 -3.98 8.99
C PRO A 66 17.00 -3.48 7.56
N GLU A 67 18.23 -3.14 7.17
CA GLU A 67 18.51 -2.50 5.88
C GLU A 67 18.03 -3.33 4.69
N ARG A 68 18.18 -4.67 4.79
CA ARG A 68 17.71 -5.60 3.76
C ARG A 68 16.20 -5.54 3.54
N TRP A 69 15.42 -5.28 4.60
CA TRP A 69 13.97 -5.14 4.50
C TRP A 69 13.60 -3.77 3.94
N ARG A 70 14.26 -2.70 4.40
CA ARG A 70 14.05 -1.33 3.88
C ARG A 70 14.26 -1.24 2.37
N LYS A 71 15.35 -1.83 1.85
CA LYS A 71 15.69 -1.83 0.41
C LYS A 71 14.61 -2.43 -0.52
N ILE A 72 13.74 -3.29 0.01
CA ILE A 72 12.72 -3.97 -0.79
C ILE A 72 11.29 -3.57 -0.42
N SER A 73 11.12 -2.68 0.56
CA SER A 73 9.82 -2.34 1.14
C SER A 73 9.53 -0.84 1.05
N TRP A 74 9.20 -0.20 2.17
CA TRP A 74 8.89 1.21 2.33
C TRP A 74 9.71 1.80 3.47
N GLU A 75 9.73 3.12 3.54
CA GLU A 75 10.34 3.86 4.64
C GLU A 75 9.38 3.89 5.84
N SER A 76 9.94 3.71 7.03
CA SER A 76 9.20 3.77 8.29
C SER A 76 10.13 4.21 9.41
N SER A 77 9.57 4.83 10.45
CA SER A 77 10.35 5.46 11.52
C SER A 77 10.98 4.46 12.49
N THR A 78 10.28 3.38 12.81
CA THR A 78 10.76 2.33 13.72
C THR A 78 10.34 0.95 13.21
N LEU A 79 10.98 -0.10 13.75
CA LEU A 79 10.61 -1.48 13.46
C LEU A 79 9.14 -1.77 13.82
N GLY A 80 8.63 -1.20 14.93
CA GLY A 80 7.26 -1.40 15.37
C GLY A 80 6.23 -0.79 14.42
N PHE A 81 6.47 0.44 13.96
CA PHE A 81 5.64 1.07 12.93
C PHE A 81 5.71 0.29 11.61
N TRP A 82 6.92 -0.06 11.16
CA TRP A 82 7.11 -0.82 9.94
C TRP A 82 6.36 -2.16 9.95
N PHE A 83 6.39 -2.87 11.07
CA PHE A 83 5.67 -4.14 11.21
C PHE A 83 4.15 -3.94 11.21
N THR A 84 3.65 -2.88 11.84
CA THR A 84 2.22 -2.53 11.78
C THR A 84 1.79 -2.25 10.34
N GLU A 85 2.56 -1.43 9.62
CA GLU A 85 2.32 -1.15 8.20
C GLU A 85 2.40 -2.41 7.33
N LEU A 86 3.31 -3.35 7.64
CA LEU A 86 3.41 -4.64 6.94
C LEU A 86 2.10 -5.42 7.06
N LEU A 87 1.51 -5.47 8.25
CA LEU A 87 0.24 -6.15 8.49
C LEU A 87 -0.92 -5.44 7.79
N GLU A 88 -0.97 -4.12 7.84
CA GLU A 88 -2.03 -3.32 7.21
C GLU A 88 -1.98 -3.39 5.68
N ARG A 89 -0.78 -3.32 5.08
CA ARG A 89 -0.58 -3.48 3.63
C ARG A 89 -0.99 -4.88 3.18
N ASP A 90 -0.56 -5.92 3.88
CA ASP A 90 -0.99 -7.29 3.58
C ASP A 90 -2.51 -7.42 3.67
N LEU A 91 -3.12 -6.87 4.72
CA LEU A 91 -4.58 -6.88 4.90
C LEU A 91 -5.31 -6.18 3.76
N GLN A 92 -4.82 -5.01 3.31
CA GLN A 92 -5.39 -4.28 2.18
C GLN A 92 -5.44 -5.17 0.92
N PHE A 93 -4.31 -5.75 0.53
CA PHE A 93 -4.26 -6.58 -0.67
C PHE A 93 -5.05 -7.87 -0.49
N ARG A 94 -4.97 -8.48 0.69
CA ARG A 94 -5.70 -9.70 1.02
C ARG A 94 -7.20 -9.49 0.91
N ARG A 95 -7.73 -8.41 1.46
CA ARG A 95 -9.15 -8.06 1.34
C ARG A 95 -9.54 -7.83 -0.11
N TRP A 96 -8.72 -7.12 -0.87
CA TRP A 96 -9.00 -6.84 -2.28
C TRP A 96 -9.11 -8.14 -3.10
N TYR A 97 -8.12 -9.03 -3.08
CA TYR A 97 -8.23 -10.24 -3.91
C TYR A 97 -9.24 -11.27 -3.39
N THR A 98 -9.61 -11.25 -2.11
CA THR A 98 -10.58 -12.21 -1.56
C THR A 98 -12.03 -11.75 -1.67
N HIS A 99 -12.31 -10.46 -1.44
CA HIS A 99 -13.67 -9.90 -1.40
C HIS A 99 -14.00 -9.02 -2.61
N GLY A 100 -13.05 -8.79 -3.51
CA GLY A 100 -13.21 -7.91 -4.66
C GLY A 100 -12.75 -6.48 -4.40
N ARG A 101 -13.07 -5.58 -5.35
CA ARG A 101 -12.59 -4.20 -5.36
C ARG A 101 -12.98 -3.44 -4.08
N PRO A 102 -12.03 -2.83 -3.35
CA PRO A 102 -12.33 -1.93 -2.24
C PRO A 102 -13.15 -0.71 -2.69
N LYS A 103 -14.06 -0.26 -1.83
CA LYS A 103 -14.82 0.98 -2.04
C LYS A 103 -13.97 2.23 -1.85
N SER A 104 -12.95 2.13 -1.00
CA SER A 104 -11.93 3.16 -0.73
C SER A 104 -10.54 2.53 -0.63
N PHE A 105 -9.51 3.20 -1.14
CA PHE A 105 -8.14 2.67 -1.19
C PHE A 105 -7.18 3.44 -0.25
N TRP A 106 -6.35 2.73 0.51
CA TRP A 106 -5.26 3.34 1.25
C TRP A 106 -4.11 3.61 0.28
N ILE A 107 -4.05 4.83 -0.26
CA ILE A 107 -3.15 5.12 -1.38
C ILE A 107 -1.67 5.08 -0.97
N THR A 108 -1.36 5.52 0.26
CA THR A 108 -0.01 5.44 0.83
C THR A 108 0.39 4.01 1.24
N GLY A 109 -0.59 3.10 1.28
CA GLY A 109 -0.43 1.65 1.44
C GLY A 109 0.08 0.92 0.19
N PHE A 110 0.16 1.59 -0.97
CA PHE A 110 0.75 1.00 -2.18
C PHE A 110 2.26 1.20 -2.27
N PHE A 111 2.96 0.27 -2.93
CA PHE A 111 4.34 0.41 -3.36
C PHE A 111 4.47 1.33 -4.58
N ASN A 112 3.43 1.41 -5.42
CA ASN A 112 3.40 2.28 -6.60
C ASN A 112 2.08 3.08 -6.72
N PRO A 113 1.90 4.16 -5.93
CA PRO A 113 0.72 5.02 -6.02
C PRO A 113 0.48 5.63 -7.41
N GLN A 114 1.54 5.94 -8.16
CA GLN A 114 1.40 6.47 -9.52
C GLN A 114 0.86 5.42 -10.50
N GLY A 115 1.29 4.16 -10.34
CA GLY A 115 0.76 3.02 -11.08
C GLY A 115 -0.73 2.80 -10.83
N PHE A 116 -1.19 2.98 -9.58
CA PHE A 116 -2.60 2.95 -9.23
C PHE A 116 -3.41 4.02 -9.99
N LEU A 117 -2.95 5.27 -9.96
CA LEU A 117 -3.62 6.37 -10.67
C LEU A 117 -3.64 6.16 -12.18
N THR A 118 -2.59 5.57 -12.74
CA THR A 118 -2.51 5.20 -14.17
C THR A 118 -3.51 4.10 -14.51
N ALA A 119 -3.59 3.05 -13.69
CA ALA A 119 -4.55 1.97 -13.88
C ALA A 119 -6.01 2.47 -13.79
N MET A 120 -6.29 3.38 -12.85
CA MET A 120 -7.60 4.03 -12.75
C MET A 120 -7.92 4.85 -14.01
N ARG A 121 -7.00 5.69 -14.51
CA ARG A 121 -7.20 6.44 -15.76
C ARG A 121 -7.45 5.53 -16.96
N GLN A 122 -6.71 4.43 -17.08
CA GLN A 122 -6.91 3.44 -18.14
C GLN A 122 -8.29 2.78 -18.05
N GLU A 123 -8.77 2.51 -16.84
CA GLU A 123 -10.11 1.96 -16.63
C GLU A 123 -11.19 2.95 -17.08
N ILE A 124 -11.12 4.22 -16.65
CA ILE A 124 -12.06 5.27 -17.07
C ILE A 124 -12.01 5.47 -18.59
N THR A 125 -10.81 5.57 -19.18
CA THR A 125 -10.67 5.69 -20.64
C THR A 125 -11.40 4.58 -21.39
N ARG A 126 -11.34 3.33 -20.90
CA ARG A 126 -12.01 2.17 -21.53
C ARG A 126 -13.54 2.18 -21.38
N GLN A 127 -14.06 2.85 -20.36
CA GLN A 127 -15.50 2.98 -20.13
C GLN A 127 -16.15 4.02 -21.07
N HIS A 128 -15.37 4.99 -21.56
CA HIS A 128 -15.85 6.06 -22.43
C HIS A 128 -15.42 5.84 -23.89
N LYS A 129 -16.40 5.51 -24.75
CA LYS A 129 -16.15 5.24 -26.16
C LYS A 129 -15.57 6.48 -26.86
N GLY A 130 -14.42 6.30 -27.52
CA GLY A 130 -13.75 7.35 -28.29
C GLY A 130 -12.76 8.21 -27.49
N TRP A 131 -12.62 7.98 -26.18
CA TRP A 131 -11.61 8.68 -25.37
C TRP A 131 -10.23 8.06 -25.58
N SER A 132 -9.20 8.91 -25.60
CA SER A 132 -7.80 8.51 -25.51
C SER A 132 -7.28 8.79 -24.10
N LEU A 133 -6.26 8.04 -23.67
CA LEU A 133 -5.67 8.20 -22.33
C LEU A 133 -5.12 9.62 -22.12
N ASP A 134 -4.60 10.24 -23.18
CA ASP A 134 -4.01 11.58 -23.15
C ASP A 134 -5.04 12.67 -22.85
N CYS A 135 -6.31 12.44 -23.18
CA CYS A 135 -7.40 13.37 -22.87
C CYS A 135 -7.95 13.23 -21.44
N VAL A 136 -7.56 12.18 -20.69
CA VAL A 136 -8.06 11.92 -19.33
C VAL A 136 -7.11 12.53 -18.31
N ILE A 137 -7.57 13.56 -17.59
CA ILE A 137 -6.80 14.29 -16.57
C ILE A 137 -7.27 13.89 -15.17
N LEU A 138 -6.35 13.85 -14.21
CA LEU A 138 -6.69 13.61 -12.80
C LEU A 138 -7.28 14.88 -12.18
N GLN A 139 -8.45 14.74 -11.56
CA GLN A 139 -9.04 15.79 -10.73
C GLN A 139 -9.28 15.24 -9.32
N ASN A 140 -8.91 16.02 -8.32
CA ASN A 140 -9.06 15.66 -6.91
C ASN A 140 -10.18 16.48 -6.27
N LEU A 141 -11.03 15.81 -5.49
CA LEU A 141 -12.06 16.44 -4.67
C LEU A 141 -11.94 15.91 -3.24
N VAL A 142 -11.74 16.80 -2.27
CA VAL A 142 -11.76 16.44 -0.85
C VAL A 142 -13.22 16.36 -0.40
N THR A 143 -13.68 15.16 -0.07
CA THR A 143 -15.06 14.92 0.37
C THR A 143 -15.24 15.22 1.86
N ARG A 144 -16.49 15.27 2.31
CA ARG A 144 -16.84 15.33 3.75
C ARG A 144 -16.96 13.95 4.39
N PHE A 145 -16.89 12.89 3.60
CA PHE A 145 -17.10 11.51 4.04
C PHE A 145 -15.93 11.03 4.90
N ASN A 146 -16.26 10.34 6.00
CA ASN A 146 -15.32 9.41 6.61
C ASN A 146 -15.31 8.11 5.82
N ARG A 147 -14.34 7.25 6.13
CA ARG A 147 -14.20 5.96 5.46
C ARG A 147 -15.44 5.07 5.70
N GLU A 148 -16.03 5.18 6.88
CA GLU A 148 -17.18 4.41 7.33
C GLU A 148 -18.46 4.81 6.59
N ASP A 149 -18.52 6.06 6.10
CA ASP A 149 -19.65 6.61 5.36
C ASP A 149 -19.66 6.14 3.88
N ILE A 150 -18.59 5.49 3.41
CA ILE A 150 -18.47 5.03 2.02
C ILE A 150 -19.10 3.65 1.86
N HIS A 151 -20.35 3.65 1.41
CA HIS A 151 -21.11 2.43 1.14
C HIS A 151 -21.07 1.96 -0.31
N ASP A 152 -20.67 2.80 -1.27
CA ASP A 152 -20.64 2.44 -2.69
C ASP A 152 -19.38 2.99 -3.39
N HIS A 153 -19.14 2.48 -4.59
CA HIS A 153 -18.10 3.03 -5.48
C HIS A 153 -18.57 4.38 -6.04
N PRO A 154 -17.65 5.33 -6.31
CA PRO A 154 -18.04 6.54 -7.01
C PRO A 154 -18.45 6.20 -8.46
N PRO A 155 -19.33 7.02 -9.09
CA PRO A 155 -19.70 6.83 -10.49
C PRO A 155 -18.49 6.81 -11.44
N GLU A 156 -17.51 7.68 -11.18
CA GLU A 156 -16.22 7.73 -11.87
C GLU A 156 -15.08 7.91 -10.86
N GLY A 157 -13.94 7.30 -11.16
CA GLY A 157 -12.73 7.37 -10.35
C GLY A 157 -12.73 6.44 -9.13
N VAL A 158 -12.14 6.91 -8.03
CA VAL A 158 -11.91 6.12 -6.81
C VAL A 158 -11.93 7.01 -5.58
N TYR A 159 -12.42 6.49 -4.45
CA TYR A 159 -12.17 7.10 -3.15
C TYR A 159 -10.81 6.66 -2.61
N ILE A 160 -10.04 7.60 -2.07
CA ILE A 160 -8.73 7.34 -1.46
C ILE A 160 -8.67 7.88 -0.04
N TYR A 161 -7.81 7.29 0.79
CA TYR A 161 -7.49 7.76 2.14
C TYR A 161 -6.02 7.52 2.48
N GLY A 162 -5.59 8.05 3.63
CA GLY A 162 -4.22 7.95 4.15
C GLY A 162 -3.26 9.02 3.63
N LEU A 163 -3.79 10.12 3.11
CA LEU A 163 -3.02 11.32 2.79
C LEU A 163 -2.80 12.15 4.06
N PHE A 164 -1.63 12.78 4.14
CA PHE A 164 -1.25 13.70 5.20
C PHE A 164 -1.14 15.11 4.62
N LEU A 165 -1.45 16.10 5.45
CA LEU A 165 -1.30 17.52 5.13
C LEU A 165 -0.24 18.11 6.05
N GLU A 166 0.72 18.83 5.46
CA GLU A 166 1.78 19.51 6.19
C GLU A 166 1.69 21.02 5.95
N GLY A 167 1.95 21.82 7.00
CA GLY A 167 1.85 23.28 6.95
C GLY A 167 0.43 23.86 6.99
N ALA A 168 -0.60 23.00 7.00
CA ALA A 168 -2.00 23.41 7.11
C ALA A 168 -2.84 22.33 7.80
N SER A 169 -4.06 22.69 8.18
CA SER A 169 -5.09 21.75 8.63
C SER A 169 -6.31 21.85 7.71
N TRP A 170 -7.09 20.78 7.62
CA TRP A 170 -8.31 20.75 6.81
C TRP A 170 -9.54 20.92 7.69
N ASP A 171 -10.29 22.00 7.49
CA ASP A 171 -11.61 22.16 8.11
C ASP A 171 -12.65 21.37 7.32
N ARG A 172 -13.04 20.21 7.86
CA ARG A 172 -14.05 19.32 7.25
C ARG A 172 -15.45 19.94 7.19
N LYS A 173 -15.81 20.82 8.13
CA LYS A 173 -17.13 21.45 8.15
C LYS A 173 -17.25 22.48 7.04
N GLN A 174 -16.21 23.31 6.88
CA GLN A 174 -16.19 24.39 5.90
C GLN A 174 -15.63 23.96 4.54
N GLY A 175 -14.94 22.83 4.46
CA GLY A 175 -14.34 22.31 3.23
C GLY A 175 -13.18 23.17 2.73
N LYS A 176 -12.36 23.70 3.64
CA LYS A 176 -11.23 24.59 3.29
C LYS A 176 -10.00 24.32 4.13
N LEU A 177 -8.86 24.76 3.61
CA LEU A 177 -7.60 24.82 4.36
C LEU A 177 -7.71 25.90 5.44
N ILE A 178 -7.16 25.59 6.60
CA ILE A 178 -6.98 26.48 7.73
C ILE A 178 -5.53 26.38 8.21
N GLU A 179 -5.12 27.34 9.04
CA GLU A 179 -3.79 27.34 9.62
C GLU A 179 -3.51 26.06 10.40
N SER A 180 -2.24 25.61 10.38
CA SER A 180 -1.84 24.39 11.06
C SER A 180 -2.13 24.51 12.55
N ARG A 181 -2.76 23.49 13.12
CA ARG A 181 -2.81 23.34 14.57
C ARG A 181 -1.42 22.94 15.07
N ALA A 182 -1.07 23.37 16.28
CA ALA A 182 0.13 22.87 16.96
C ALA A 182 0.04 21.34 17.05
N LYS A 183 1.12 20.65 16.66
CA LYS A 183 1.25 19.20 16.75
C LYS A 183 1.47 18.76 18.19
#